data_AF-A0A0C2FIR8-F1
#
_entry.id   AF-A0A0C2FIR8-F1
#
_cell.length_a   1.000
_cell.length_b   1.000
_cell.length_c   1.000
_cell.angle_alpha   90.00
_cell.angle_beta   90.00
_cell.angle_gamma   90.00
#
_symmetry.space_group_name_H-M   'P 1'
#
loop_
_entity.id
_entity.type
_entity.pdbx_description
1 polymer ?
#
loop_
_entity_poly.entity_id
_entity_poly.type
_entity_poly.pdbx_seq_one_letter_code
_entity_poly.pdbx_strand_id
1 'polypeptide(L)'
;MYLVIIPTLFDVISGAAIDLLDVSSLEPISPNYCNDSSSVVMEEAGLVRATLGQFLGYECSAEFYHCRWQSDGFRTYRKHCNTGLVYDVLGTQNCNYDYNVKSCGIRGGGNEYVWSWL
;
A
#
# COMPACT_ATOMS: atom_id res chain seq x y z
N MET A 1 -0.78 -58.18 9.53
CA MET A 1 0.25 -57.11 9.48
C MET A 1 -0.47 -55.83 9.07
N TYR A 2 -0.86 -55.01 10.04
CA TYR A 2 -1.61 -53.77 9.77
C TYR A 2 -0.63 -52.59 9.80
N LEU A 3 -0.48 -51.91 8.66
CA LEU A 3 0.32 -50.69 8.55
C LEU A 3 -0.46 -49.54 9.19
N VAL A 4 0.04 -49.05 10.32
CA VAL A 4 -0.43 -47.81 10.94
C VAL A 4 0.23 -46.65 10.19
N ILE A 5 -0.52 -45.99 9.32
CA ILE A 5 -0.07 -44.76 8.66
C ILE A 5 -0.38 -43.60 9.61
N ILE A 6 0.65 -43.07 10.27
CA ILE A 6 0.57 -41.87 11.11
C ILE A 6 0.50 -40.67 10.17
N PRO A 7 -0.55 -39.83 10.21
CA PRO A 7 -0.54 -38.59 9.46
C PRO A 7 0.39 -37.61 10.18
N THR A 8 1.57 -37.38 9.61
CA THR A 8 2.44 -36.25 9.97
C THR A 8 1.73 -34.97 9.53
N LEU A 9 1.05 -34.32 10.47
CA LEU A 9 0.59 -32.94 10.30
C LEU A 9 1.83 -32.06 10.20
N PHE A 10 2.22 -31.73 8.98
CA PHE A 10 3.16 -30.65 8.73
C PHE A 10 2.44 -29.34 9.02
N ASP A 11 2.56 -28.87 10.26
CA ASP A 11 2.25 -27.49 10.63
C ASP A 11 3.27 -26.56 9.98
N VAL A 12 3.05 -26.22 8.70
CA VAL A 12 3.67 -25.04 8.11
C VAL A 12 2.81 -23.84 8.52
N ILE A 13 2.95 -23.43 9.77
CA ILE A 13 2.48 -22.12 10.22
C ILE A 13 3.42 -21.10 9.56
N SER A 14 3.10 -20.68 8.34
CA SER A 14 3.64 -19.46 7.78
C SER A 14 3.02 -18.30 8.54
N GLY A 15 3.64 -17.94 9.67
CA GLY A 15 3.30 -16.77 10.45
C GLY A 15 3.68 -15.50 9.70
N ALA A 16 2.93 -15.15 8.66
CA ALA A 16 2.78 -13.75 8.30
C ALA A 16 1.94 -13.15 9.42
N ALA A 17 2.58 -12.54 10.42
CA ALA A 17 1.88 -11.75 11.41
C ALA A 17 1.06 -10.71 10.64
N ILE A 18 -0.25 -10.90 10.62
CA ILE A 18 -1.20 -9.91 10.10
C ILE A 18 -1.17 -8.82 11.16
N ASP A 19 -0.53 -7.69 10.85
CA ASP A 19 -0.62 -6.52 11.70
C ASP A 19 -2.11 -6.11 11.76
N LEU A 20 -2.74 -6.40 12.90
CA LEU A 20 -4.17 -6.17 13.14
C LEU A 20 -4.55 -4.68 13.08
N LEU A 21 -3.56 -3.79 12.91
CA LEU A 21 -3.73 -2.36 12.78
C LEU A 21 -4.15 -1.91 11.37
N ASP A 22 -4.13 -2.78 10.36
CA ASP A 22 -4.50 -2.40 8.98
C ASP A 22 -5.84 -3.02 8.52
N VAL A 23 -6.88 -2.89 9.36
CA VAL A 23 -8.27 -3.27 8.97
C VAL A 23 -8.72 -2.48 7.72
N SER A 24 -8.24 -1.25 7.58
CA SER A 24 -8.44 -0.37 6.41
C SER A 24 -7.98 -0.95 5.07
N SER A 25 -7.11 -1.95 5.10
CA SER A 25 -6.57 -2.62 3.91
C SER A 25 -7.43 -3.79 3.44
N LEU A 26 -8.36 -4.26 4.26
CA LEU A 26 -9.25 -5.36 3.94
C LEU A 26 -10.53 -4.90 3.23
N GLU A 27 -10.99 -3.68 3.51
CA GLU A 27 -12.21 -3.12 2.92
C GLU A 27 -11.90 -2.17 1.76
N PRO A 28 -12.74 -2.19 0.70
CA PRO A 28 -12.62 -1.24 -0.38
C PRO A 28 -13.03 0.16 0.09
N ILE A 29 -12.37 1.19 -0.43
CA ILE A 29 -12.64 2.58 -0.08
C ILE A 29 -13.47 3.29 -1.16
N SER A 30 -14.12 4.38 -0.74
CA SER A 30 -14.80 5.32 -1.63
C SER A 30 -14.07 6.68 -1.59
N PRO A 31 -13.87 7.36 -2.73
CA PRO A 31 -14.24 6.95 -4.09
C PRO A 31 -13.35 5.84 -4.66
N ASN A 32 -13.86 5.10 -5.64
CA ASN A 32 -13.10 4.06 -6.34
C ASN A 32 -12.21 4.70 -7.42
N TYR A 33 -10.92 4.81 -7.12
CA TYR A 33 -9.90 5.34 -8.02
C TYR A 33 -9.46 4.35 -9.12
N CYS A 34 -9.85 3.08 -9.02
CA CYS A 34 -9.32 2.02 -9.90
C CYS A 34 -10.23 1.69 -11.09
N ASN A 35 -11.32 2.43 -11.29
CA ASN A 35 -12.23 2.21 -12.40
C ASN A 35 -11.67 2.82 -13.70
N ASP A 36 -12.02 2.28 -14.86
CA ASP A 36 -11.52 2.81 -16.14
C ASP A 36 -11.99 4.25 -16.40
N SER A 37 -13.13 4.64 -15.81
CA SER A 37 -13.69 6.00 -15.91
C SER A 37 -13.18 6.97 -14.84
N SER A 38 -12.33 6.55 -13.89
CA SER A 38 -11.90 7.38 -12.75
C SER A 38 -10.60 8.15 -12.99
N SER A 39 -10.14 8.30 -14.24
CA SER A 39 -8.92 9.07 -14.56
C SER A 39 -8.97 10.52 -14.04
N VAL A 40 -10.12 11.18 -14.18
CA VAL A 40 -10.34 12.55 -13.68
C VAL A 40 -10.25 12.60 -12.15
N VAL A 41 -10.91 11.66 -11.47
CA VAL A 41 -10.91 11.58 -10.00
C VAL A 41 -9.51 11.29 -9.45
N MET A 42 -8.73 10.47 -10.16
CA MET A 42 -7.34 10.20 -9.82
C MET A 42 -6.47 11.46 -9.95
N GLU A 43 -6.59 12.17 -11.08
CA GLU A 43 -5.82 13.39 -11.34
C GLU A 43 -6.17 14.50 -10.34
N GLU A 44 -7.46 14.71 -10.05
CA GLU A 44 -7.93 15.66 -9.04
C GLU A 44 -7.41 15.31 -7.63
N ALA A 45 -7.28 14.01 -7.32
CA ALA A 45 -6.69 13.56 -6.07
C ALA A 45 -5.16 13.71 -6.04
N GLY A 46 -4.49 13.94 -7.18
CA GLY A 46 -3.02 13.90 -7.28
C GLY A 46 -2.44 12.49 -7.24
N LEU A 47 -3.23 11.47 -7.61
CA LEU A 47 -2.80 10.08 -7.66
C LEU A 47 -2.08 9.77 -8.97
N VAL A 48 -0.93 9.13 -8.83
CA VAL A 48 -0.12 8.63 -9.95
C VAL A 48 -0.33 7.13 -10.08
N ARG A 49 -0.54 6.65 -11.32
CA ARG A 49 -0.63 5.22 -11.60
C ARG A 49 0.77 4.61 -11.71
N ALA A 50 1.02 3.54 -10.96
CA ALA A 50 2.25 2.78 -11.05
C ALA A 50 2.37 2.10 -12.42
N THR A 51 3.61 1.83 -12.85
CA THR A 51 3.90 1.26 -14.18
C THR A 51 3.22 -0.09 -14.43
N LEU A 52 3.04 -0.92 -13.40
CA LEU A 52 2.33 -2.20 -13.51
C LEU A 52 0.80 -2.06 -13.46
N GLY A 53 0.28 -0.86 -13.24
CA GLY A 53 -1.16 -0.53 -13.27
C GLY A 53 -1.98 -1.04 -12.08
N GLN A 54 -1.40 -1.87 -11.22
CA GLN A 54 -2.05 -2.47 -10.04
C GLN A 54 -2.08 -1.54 -8.83
N PHE A 55 -1.19 -0.56 -8.78
CA PHE A 55 -1.06 0.34 -7.65
C PHE A 55 -1.17 1.79 -8.09
N LEU A 56 -1.71 2.62 -7.20
CA LEU A 56 -1.74 4.07 -7.30
C LEU A 56 -1.04 4.65 -6.08
N GLY A 57 -0.38 5.79 -6.21
CA GLY A 57 0.28 6.44 -5.08
C GLY A 57 0.40 7.94 -5.27
N TYR A 58 0.59 8.63 -4.17
CA TYR A 58 0.95 10.05 -4.18
C TYR A 58 2.46 10.22 -4.35
N GLU A 59 2.89 11.44 -4.68
CA GLU A 59 4.29 11.80 -4.52
C GLU A 59 4.66 11.84 -3.04
N CYS A 60 5.69 11.10 -2.66
CA CYS A 60 6.27 11.09 -1.32
C CYS A 60 5.29 10.87 -0.14
N SER A 61 4.44 9.87 -0.27
CA SER A 61 3.51 9.50 0.81
C SER A 61 3.72 8.06 1.26
N ALA A 62 3.50 7.81 2.55
CA ALA A 62 3.36 6.46 3.08
C ALA A 62 2.02 5.81 2.69
N GLU A 63 1.00 6.61 2.37
CA GLU A 63 -0.29 6.11 1.90
C GLU A 63 -0.27 5.85 0.39
N PHE A 64 -0.79 4.69 0.01
CA PHE A 64 -0.95 4.28 -1.39
C PHE A 64 -2.18 3.38 -1.54
N TYR A 65 -2.50 3.02 -2.79
CA TYR A 65 -3.70 2.28 -3.13
C TYR A 65 -3.39 1.07 -4.00
N HIS A 66 -4.09 -0.03 -3.75
CA HIS A 66 -4.03 -1.25 -4.54
C HIS A 66 -5.37 -1.46 -5.24
N CYS A 67 -5.33 -1.50 -6.57
CA CYS A 67 -6.45 -1.87 -7.42
C CYS A 67 -6.55 -3.38 -7.55
N ARG A 68 -7.61 -3.98 -7.00
CA ARG A 68 -7.87 -5.43 -7.15
C ARG A 68 -9.16 -5.66 -7.93
N TRP A 69 -9.11 -6.58 -8.88
CA TRP A 69 -10.29 -7.04 -9.59
C TRP A 69 -11.15 -7.91 -8.67
N GLN A 70 -12.45 -7.64 -8.65
CA GLN A 70 -13.49 -8.44 -8.01
C GLN A 70 -14.57 -8.80 -9.05
N SER A 71 -15.57 -9.59 -8.68
CA SER A 71 -16.63 -10.04 -9.59
C SER A 71 -17.38 -8.90 -10.30
N ASP A 72 -17.41 -7.71 -9.71
CA ASP A 72 -18.10 -6.50 -10.18
C ASP A 72 -17.16 -5.40 -10.70
N GLY A 73 -15.86 -5.69 -10.84
CA GLY A 73 -14.86 -4.76 -11.38
C GLY A 73 -13.71 -4.47 -10.43
N PHE A 74 -12.88 -3.49 -10.79
CA PHE A 74 -11.77 -3.06 -9.93
C PHE A 74 -12.29 -2.33 -8.70
N ARG A 75 -11.69 -2.61 -7.53
CA ARG A 75 -11.90 -1.87 -6.29
C ARG A 75 -10.59 -1.33 -5.76
N THR A 76 -10.65 -0.14 -5.16
CA THR A 76 -9.53 0.49 -4.49
C THR A 76 -9.44 0.06 -3.04
N TYR A 77 -8.26 -0.41 -2.62
CA TYR A 77 -7.95 -0.70 -1.22
C TYR A 77 -6.83 0.23 -0.78
N ARG A 78 -7.02 0.93 0.34
CA ARG A 78 -5.95 1.72 0.96
C ARG A 78 -4.88 0.80 1.52
N LYS A 79 -3.63 1.23 1.42
CA LYS A 79 -2.46 0.59 2.03
C LYS A 79 -1.60 1.67 2.66
N HIS A 80 -0.79 1.25 3.61
CA HIS A 80 0.17 2.13 4.25
C HIS A 80 1.53 1.43 4.30
N CYS A 81 2.58 2.21 4.03
CA CYS A 81 3.94 1.77 4.30
C CYS A 81 4.21 1.76 5.80
N ASN A 82 5.20 0.96 6.23
CA ASN A 82 5.66 1.02 7.61
C ASN A 82 6.20 2.43 7.92
N THR A 83 6.15 2.81 9.20
CA THR A 83 6.64 4.09 9.70
C THR A 83 8.05 4.40 9.18
N GLY A 84 8.23 5.61 8.64
CA GLY A 84 9.51 6.08 8.08
C GLY A 84 9.78 5.65 6.63
N LEU A 85 8.82 4.98 5.99
CA LEU A 85 8.89 4.61 4.57
C LEU A 85 7.80 5.33 3.77
N VAL A 86 8.04 5.46 2.47
CA VAL A 86 7.12 6.05 1.49
C VAL A 86 6.97 5.12 0.29
N TYR A 87 5.83 5.18 -0.39
CA TYR A 87 5.57 4.33 -1.54
C TYR A 87 6.24 4.87 -2.81
N ASP A 88 7.14 4.09 -3.40
CA ASP A 88 7.88 4.43 -4.61
C ASP A 88 7.08 4.13 -5.89
N VAL A 89 6.05 4.94 -6.14
CA VAL A 89 5.06 4.72 -7.22
C VAL A 89 5.67 4.67 -8.63
N LEU A 90 6.71 5.47 -8.90
CA LEU A 90 7.38 5.55 -10.21
C LEU A 90 8.64 4.69 -10.32
N GLY A 91 9.17 4.19 -9.20
CA GLY A 91 10.39 3.39 -9.16
C GLY A 91 10.11 1.92 -8.90
N THR A 92 10.47 1.47 -7.70
CA THR A 92 10.42 0.06 -7.29
C THR A 92 9.00 -0.47 -7.07
N GLN A 93 7.98 0.40 -7.02
CA GLN A 93 6.59 0.05 -6.73
C GLN A 93 6.44 -0.67 -5.37
N ASN A 94 7.30 -0.29 -4.42
CA ASN A 94 7.34 -0.81 -3.06
C ASN A 94 7.61 0.33 -2.07
N CYS A 95 7.40 0.06 -0.78
CA CYS A 95 7.79 0.98 0.27
C CYS A 95 9.31 1.07 0.34
N ASN A 96 9.83 2.28 0.26
CA ASN A 96 11.25 2.58 0.27
C ASN A 96 11.51 3.79 1.17
N TYR A 97 12.76 4.05 1.51
CA TYR A 97 13.13 5.29 2.18
C TYR A 97 12.93 6.48 1.23
N ASP A 98 12.50 7.60 1.78
CA ASP A 98 12.23 8.84 1.03
C ASP A 98 13.42 9.30 0.17
N TYR A 99 14.63 9.22 0.71
CA TYR A 99 15.86 9.59 -0.01
C TYR A 99 16.18 8.69 -1.21
N ASN A 100 15.55 7.52 -1.33
CA ASN A 100 15.67 6.63 -2.49
C ASN A 100 14.56 6.84 -3.52
N VAL A 101 13.49 7.56 -3.17
CA VAL A 101 12.33 7.77 -4.04
C VAL A 101 12.49 9.07 -4.81
N LYS A 102 12.49 8.99 -6.14
CA LYS A 102 12.75 10.16 -7.01
C LYS A 102 11.73 11.29 -6.82
N SER A 103 10.47 10.96 -6.55
CA SER A 103 9.40 11.94 -6.31
C SER A 103 9.45 12.57 -4.91
N CYS A 104 10.26 12.03 -4.00
CA CYS A 104 10.47 12.59 -2.66
C CYS A 104 11.53 13.69 -2.59
N GLY A 105 12.22 13.97 -3.70
CA GLY A 105 13.39 14.84 -3.74
C GLY A 105 13.26 16.07 -2.84
N ILE A 106 14.30 16.36 -2.05
CA ILE A 106 14.40 17.34 -0.95
C ILE A 106 13.33 18.45 -1.03
N ARG A 107 12.11 18.15 -0.59
CA ARG A 107 11.16 19.18 -0.14
C ARG A 107 11.56 19.41 1.30
N GLY A 108 12.40 20.44 1.47
CA GLY A 108 13.24 20.66 2.64
C GLY A 108 12.57 20.35 3.97
N GLY A 109 13.37 19.83 4.90
CA GLY A 109 13.08 19.85 6.31
C GLY A 109 12.68 21.26 6.75
N GLY A 110 11.38 21.51 6.72
CA GLY A 110 10.74 22.76 7.08
C GLY A 110 9.72 22.48 8.16
N ASN A 111 10.22 22.32 9.39
CA ASN A 111 9.52 22.51 10.66
C ASN A 111 8.04 22.07 10.73
N GLU A 112 7.82 20.81 11.12
CA GLU A 112 6.65 20.46 11.96
C GLU A 112 7.08 19.68 13.20
N TYR A 113 8.14 20.18 13.84
CA TYR A 113 8.28 20.10 15.29
C TYR A 113 8.23 21.53 15.79
N VAL A 114 7.03 22.11 15.75
CA VAL A 114 6.71 23.27 16.60
C VAL A 114 7.02 22.80 18.00
N TRP A 115 8.07 23.39 18.57
CA TRP A 115 8.41 23.29 19.98
C TRP A 115 7.19 23.70 20.80
N SER A 116 6.35 22.73 21.17
CA SER A 116 5.27 22.89 22.15
C SER A 116 5.83 22.95 23.58
N TRP A 117 6.99 23.58 23.76
CA TRP A 117 7.60 23.90 25.06
C TRP A 117 8.38 25.21 24.94
N LEU A 118 7.65 26.31 24.70
CA LEU A 118 7.95 27.63 25.24
C LEU A 118 6.68 28.18 25.87
#